data_AF-A0A924TQQ5-F1
#
_entry.id   AF-A0A924TQQ5-F1
#
_cell.length_a   1.000
_cell.length_b   1.000
_cell.length_c   1.000
_cell.angle_alpha   90.00
_cell.angle_beta   90.00
_cell.angle_gamma   90.00
#
_symmetry.space_group_name_H-M   'P 1'
#
loop_
_entity.id
_entity.type
_entity.pdbx_description
1 polymer ?
#
loop_
_entity_poly.entity_id
_entity_poly.type
_entity_poly.pdbx_seq_one_letter_code
_entity_poly.pdbx_strand_id
1 'polypeptide(L)'
;MSGSTTSQGFAYQRDQFQQLIDDTLAVAQAQGASDAAAEVSEGAGLSVSVRMGEIENVERNRDKSLGVTVYLGQRHGNASTSDFSRGAIEQTVRAAYDIARFTAEDVAAGLPDAEDLATPDVAG
;
A
#
# COMPACT_ATOMS: atom_id res chain seq x y z
N MET A 1 23.70 -23.27 8.53
CA MET A 1 23.68 -22.25 7.46
C MET A 1 22.58 -21.26 7.76
N SER A 2 22.91 -19.97 7.61
CA SER A 2 22.11 -18.74 7.56
C SER A 2 20.90 -18.55 8.47
N GLY A 3 20.95 -17.51 9.30
CA GLY A 3 19.78 -16.93 9.95
C GLY A 3 20.15 -15.77 10.86
N SER A 4 20.38 -14.58 10.29
CA SER A 4 20.15 -13.27 10.90
C SER A 4 20.89 -12.20 10.09
N THR A 5 20.35 -11.81 8.93
CA THR A 5 20.75 -10.54 8.30
C THR A 5 19.80 -9.48 8.85
N THR A 6 20.25 -8.80 9.90
CA THR A 6 19.56 -7.67 10.53
C THR A 6 19.13 -6.66 9.47
N SER A 7 17.82 -6.40 9.37
CA SER A 7 17.23 -5.34 8.53
C SER A 7 17.69 -3.98 9.04
N GLN A 8 18.81 -3.47 8.54
CA GLN A 8 19.22 -2.11 8.88
C GLN A 8 18.29 -1.11 8.20
N GLY A 9 17.21 -0.71 8.88
CA GLY A 9 16.35 0.40 8.46
C GLY A 9 14.87 0.18 8.72
N PHE A 10 14.34 -0.95 8.22
CA PHE A 10 12.92 -1.30 8.15
C PHE A 10 12.41 -2.01 9.40
N ALA A 11 11.20 -1.64 9.83
CA ALA A 11 10.49 -2.20 10.97
C ALA A 11 9.64 -3.42 10.60
N TYR A 12 9.26 -3.58 9.33
CA TYR A 12 8.43 -4.68 8.85
C TYR A 12 9.20 -5.63 7.93
N GLN A 13 8.85 -6.91 8.02
CA GLN A 13 9.33 -7.96 7.12
C GLN A 13 8.37 -8.13 5.94
N ARG A 14 8.87 -8.72 4.84
CA ARG A 14 8.08 -8.99 3.64
C ARG A 14 6.79 -9.77 3.94
N ASP A 15 6.87 -10.81 4.77
CA ASP A 15 5.72 -11.65 5.11
C ASP A 15 4.64 -10.85 5.87
N GLN A 16 5.04 -9.85 6.65
CA GLN A 16 4.10 -8.95 7.34
C GLN A 16 3.38 -8.03 6.35
N PHE A 17 4.08 -7.54 5.32
CA PHE A 17 3.44 -6.80 4.24
C PHE A 17 2.48 -7.66 3.44
N GLN A 18 2.85 -8.90 3.12
CA GLN A 18 1.95 -9.83 2.46
C GLN A 18 0.67 -10.03 3.27
N GLN A 19 0.79 -10.27 4.58
CA GLN A 19 -0.38 -10.41 5.45
C GLN A 19 -1.24 -9.14 5.48
N LEU A 20 -0.64 -7.94 5.53
CA LEU A 20 -1.40 -6.68 5.51
C LEU A 20 -2.18 -6.50 4.20
N ILE A 21 -1.57 -6.86 3.07
CA ILE A 21 -2.25 -6.83 1.77
C ILE A 21 -3.40 -7.83 1.74
N ASP A 22 -3.15 -9.08 2.14
CA ASP A 22 -4.16 -10.14 2.17
C ASP A 22 -5.35 -9.74 3.06
N ASP A 23 -5.09 -9.21 4.26
CA ASP A 23 -6.12 -8.73 5.18
C ASP A 23 -6.93 -7.57 4.57
N THR A 24 -6.26 -6.62 3.93
CA THR A 24 -6.90 -5.45 3.30
C THR A 24 -7.82 -5.86 2.15
N LEU A 25 -7.34 -6.74 1.27
CA LEU A 25 -8.12 -7.26 0.15
C LEU A 25 -9.29 -8.12 0.62
N ALA A 26 -9.09 -8.96 1.66
CA ALA A 26 -10.16 -9.74 2.25
C ALA A 26 -11.27 -8.86 2.84
N VAL A 27 -10.90 -7.76 3.51
CA VAL A 27 -11.88 -6.79 4.03
C VAL A 27 -12.61 -6.09 2.87
N ALA A 28 -11.93 -5.71 1.80
CA ALA A 28 -12.56 -5.08 0.63
C ALA A 28 -13.59 -6.01 -0.03
N GLN A 29 -13.22 -7.28 -0.21
CA GLN A 29 -14.12 -8.31 -0.74
C GLN A 29 -15.32 -8.52 0.19
N ALA A 30 -15.11 -8.60 1.50
CA ALA A 30 -16.18 -8.76 2.48
C ALA A 30 -17.14 -7.56 2.53
N GLN A 31 -16.67 -6.36 2.19
CA GLN A 31 -17.52 -5.17 2.07
C GLN A 31 -18.33 -5.12 0.76
N GLY A 32 -18.03 -5.99 -0.21
CA GLY A 32 -18.77 -6.09 -1.47
C GLY A 32 -18.12 -5.37 -2.64
N ALA A 33 -16.82 -5.10 -2.58
CA ALA A 33 -16.04 -4.68 -3.75
C ALA A 33 -16.16 -5.70 -4.89
N SER A 34 -16.31 -5.25 -6.14
CA SER A 34 -16.20 -6.14 -7.30
C SER A 34 -14.74 -6.53 -7.51
N ASP A 35 -13.84 -5.55 -7.40
CA ASP A 35 -12.39 -5.70 -7.48
C ASP A 35 -11.71 -4.76 -6.50
N ALA A 36 -10.45 -5.05 -6.16
CA ALA A 36 -9.64 -4.19 -5.31
C ALA A 36 -8.14 -4.33 -5.63
N ALA A 37 -7.41 -3.23 -5.44
CA ALA A 37 -5.96 -3.20 -5.45
C ALA A 37 -5.48 -2.61 -4.12
N ALA A 38 -4.42 -3.17 -3.55
CA ALA A 38 -3.81 -2.65 -2.34
C ALA A 38 -2.30 -2.54 -2.52
N GLU A 39 -1.72 -1.51 -1.92
CA GLU A 39 -0.28 -1.30 -1.86
C GLU A 39 0.16 -1.03 -0.43
N VAL A 40 1.31 -1.57 -0.02
CA VAL A 40 1.90 -1.30 1.28
C VAL A 40 3.37 -0.97 1.08
N SER A 41 3.84 0.07 1.77
CA SER A 41 5.22 0.52 1.65
C SER A 41 5.77 0.95 3.00
N GLU A 42 7.09 0.84 3.13
CA GLU A 42 7.87 1.47 4.20
C GLU A 42 9.13 2.10 3.59
N GLY A 43 9.43 3.32 3.99
CA GLY A 43 10.64 4.05 3.63
C GLY A 43 11.46 4.35 4.88
N ALA A 44 12.79 4.23 4.77
CA ALA A 44 13.71 4.64 5.82
C ALA A 44 14.89 5.40 5.19
N GLY A 45 15.21 6.58 5.73
CA GLY A 45 16.22 7.48 5.19
C GLY A 45 17.01 8.24 6.27
N LEU A 46 18.18 8.76 5.87
CA LEU A 46 19.00 9.66 6.65
C LEU A 46 19.50 10.78 5.73
N SER A 47 19.16 12.01 6.07
CA SER A 47 19.53 13.22 5.33
C SER A 47 20.46 14.08 6.16
N VAL A 48 21.58 14.50 5.59
CA VAL A 48 22.57 15.38 6.26
C VAL A 48 22.82 16.61 5.39
N SER A 49 22.67 17.80 5.95
CA SER A 49 23.01 19.07 5.28
C SER A 49 24.17 19.77 5.98
N VAL A 50 25.01 20.44 5.19
CA VAL A 50 26.17 21.21 5.66
C VAL A 50 26.06 22.66 5.17
N ARG A 51 26.49 23.60 5.99
CA ARG A 51 26.57 25.02 5.63
C ARG A 51 27.86 25.61 6.15
N MET A 52 28.62 26.28 5.27
CA MET A 52 29.94 26.85 5.58
C MET A 52 30.96 25.83 6.13
N GLY A 53 30.88 24.58 5.69
CA GLY A 53 31.79 23.50 6.12
C GLY A 53 31.39 22.83 7.45
N GLU A 54 30.36 23.34 8.12
CA GLU A 54 29.83 22.78 9.36
C GLU A 54 28.53 22.01 9.09
N ILE A 55 28.29 20.94 9.86
CA ILE A 55 27.01 20.22 9.83
C ILE A 55 25.92 21.17 10.30
N GLU A 56 24.88 21.29 9.49
CA GLU A 56 23.73 22.12 9.79
C GLU A 56 22.56 21.26 10.28
N ASN A 57 22.15 20.23 9.51
CA ASN A 57 21.05 19.36 9.87
C ASN A 57 21.41 17.88 9.70
N VAL A 58 20.83 17.05 10.57
CA VAL A 58 20.81 15.60 10.46
C VAL A 58 19.38 15.15 10.74
N GLU A 59 18.71 14.59 9.74
CA GLU A 59 17.32 14.15 9.82
C GLU A 59 17.21 12.67 9.48
N ARG A 60 16.44 11.93 10.29
CA ARG A 60 16.14 10.52 10.04
C ARG A 60 14.65 10.36 9.74
N ASN A 61 14.36 9.82 8.56
CA ASN A 61 13.01 9.66 8.02
C ASN A 61 12.59 8.20 8.14
N ARG A 62 11.36 7.96 8.59
CA ARG A 62 10.72 6.64 8.62
C ARG A 62 9.24 6.81 8.31
N ASP A 63 8.87 6.36 7.13
CA ASP A 63 7.52 6.48 6.60
C ASP A 63 6.94 5.10 6.34
N LYS A 64 5.63 4.96 6.51
CA LYS A 64 4.89 3.76 6.13
C LYS A 64 3.51 4.13 5.65
N SER A 65 3.02 3.41 4.64
CA SER A 65 1.69 3.63 4.08
C SER A 65 1.06 2.31 3.65
N LEU A 66 -0.26 2.27 3.76
CA LEU A 66 -1.14 1.28 3.17
C LEU A 66 -2.16 2.05 2.35
N GLY A 67 -2.22 1.78 1.04
CA GLY A 67 -3.21 2.31 0.12
C GLY A 67 -4.14 1.20 -0.34
N VAL A 68 -5.40 1.54 -0.55
CA VAL A 68 -6.39 0.64 -1.16
C VAL A 68 -7.25 1.40 -2.16
N THR A 69 -7.42 0.81 -3.33
CA THR A 69 -8.40 1.21 -4.35
C THR A 69 -9.45 0.12 -4.43
N VAL A 70 -10.71 0.52 -4.28
CA VAL A 70 -11.88 -0.37 -4.35
C VAL A 70 -12.68 -0.02 -5.59
N TYR A 71 -13.14 -1.06 -6.29
CA TYR A 71 -14.01 -0.95 -7.45
C TYR A 71 -15.41 -1.49 -7.14
N LEU A 72 -16.42 -0.83 -7.70
CA LEU A 72 -17.83 -1.24 -7.71
C LEU A 72 -18.32 -1.20 -9.15
N GLY A 73 -18.04 -2.27 -9.90
CA GLY A 73 -18.12 -2.25 -11.36
C GLY A 73 -17.18 -1.17 -11.91
N GLN A 74 -17.73 -0.24 -12.69
CA GLN A 74 -16.98 0.87 -13.30
C GLN A 74 -16.82 2.10 -12.39
N ARG A 75 -17.13 2.02 -11.10
CA ARG A 75 -16.89 3.10 -10.13
C ARG A 75 -15.71 2.72 -9.26
N HIS A 76 -14.88 3.68 -8.90
CA HIS A 76 -13.78 3.42 -7.99
C HIS A 76 -13.66 4.49 -6.91
N GLY A 77 -13.00 4.11 -5.82
CA GLY A 77 -12.63 4.99 -4.72
C GLY A 77 -11.32 4.52 -4.12
N ASN A 78 -10.50 5.45 -3.65
CA ASN A 78 -9.23 5.15 -3.01
C ASN A 78 -9.15 5.78 -1.63
N ALA A 79 -8.36 5.17 -0.76
CA ALA A 79 -8.01 5.71 0.54
C ALA A 79 -6.66 5.15 0.98
N SER A 80 -5.99 5.82 1.92
CA SER A 80 -4.73 5.37 2.48
C SER A 80 -4.61 5.70 3.97
N THR A 81 -3.72 4.98 4.65
CA THR A 81 -3.41 5.16 6.07
C THR A 81 -1.94 4.82 6.36
N SER A 82 -1.39 5.41 7.43
CA SER A 82 -0.10 5.02 8.01
C SER A 82 -0.25 4.17 9.29
N ASP A 83 -1.48 3.98 9.77
CA ASP A 83 -1.78 3.05 10.87
C ASP A 83 -2.15 1.67 10.32
N PHE A 84 -1.40 0.65 10.72
CA PHE A 84 -1.58 -0.75 10.30
C PHE A 84 -2.37 -1.56 11.33
N SER A 85 -2.98 -0.90 12.32
CA SER A 85 -3.95 -1.56 13.20
C SER A 85 -5.13 -2.07 12.38
N ARG A 86 -5.67 -3.24 12.74
CA ARG A 86 -6.82 -3.83 12.07
C ARG A 86 -8.00 -2.86 11.94
N GLY A 87 -8.28 -2.09 12.99
CA GLY A 87 -9.35 -1.10 12.99
C GLY A 87 -9.13 0.03 11.98
N ALA A 88 -7.88 0.49 11.82
CA ALA A 88 -7.55 1.48 10.80
C ALA A 88 -7.70 0.91 9.39
N ILE A 89 -7.24 -0.31 9.14
CA ILE A 89 -7.40 -0.99 7.84
C ILE A 89 -8.88 -1.09 7.46
N GLU A 90 -9.73 -1.58 8.38
CA GLU A 90 -11.17 -1.69 8.14
C GLU A 90 -11.82 -0.34 7.82
N GLN A 91 -11.41 0.72 8.52
CA GLN A 91 -11.89 2.08 8.28
C GLN A 91 -11.42 2.64 6.93
N THR A 92 -10.15 2.41 6.56
CA THR A 92 -9.59 2.87 5.28
C THR A 92 -10.29 2.19 4.10
N VAL A 93 -10.48 0.86 4.16
CA VAL A 93 -11.23 0.14 3.13
C VAL A 93 -12.66 0.64 3.04
N ARG A 94 -13.31 0.88 4.19
CA ARG A 94 -14.67 1.45 4.21
C ARG A 94 -14.74 2.83 3.59
N ALA A 95 -13.76 3.69 3.85
CA ALA A 95 -13.69 5.01 3.24
C ALA A 95 -13.55 4.90 1.71
N ALA A 96 -12.67 4.03 1.21
CA ALA A 96 -12.52 3.79 -0.22
C ALA A 96 -13.82 3.26 -0.86
N TYR A 97 -14.49 2.30 -0.20
CA TYR A 97 -15.77 1.75 -0.63
C TYR A 97 -16.88 2.82 -0.66
N ASP A 98 -17.00 3.63 0.40
CA ASP A 98 -17.99 4.71 0.47
C ASP A 98 -17.74 5.76 -0.63
N ILE A 99 -16.48 6.11 -0.92
CA ILE A 99 -16.12 6.97 -2.07
C ILE A 99 -16.61 6.32 -3.38
N ALA A 100 -16.28 5.04 -3.62
CA ALA A 100 -16.66 4.33 -4.84
C ALA A 100 -18.19 4.30 -5.08
N ARG A 101 -18.99 4.30 -4.01
CA ARG A 101 -20.46 4.34 -4.14
C ARG A 101 -21.01 5.66 -4.64
N PHE A 102 -20.29 6.76 -4.41
CA PHE A 102 -20.73 8.11 -4.77
C PHE A 102 -20.01 8.68 -6.00
N THR A 103 -18.92 8.06 -6.46
CA THR A 103 -18.24 8.45 -7.70
C THR A 103 -19.05 8.04 -8.93
N ALA A 104 -18.83 8.76 -10.04
CA ALA A 104 -19.43 8.43 -11.33
C ALA A 104 -18.80 7.16 -11.93
N GLU A 105 -19.51 6.53 -12.86
CA GLU A 105 -18.95 5.44 -13.65
C GLU A 105 -17.90 5.96 -14.63
N ASP A 106 -16.82 5.21 -14.76
CA ASP A 106 -15.73 5.43 -15.70
C ASP A 106 -15.42 4.12 -16.43
N VAL A 107 -15.56 4.12 -17.76
CA VAL A 107 -15.33 2.93 -18.61
C VAL A 107 -13.88 2.48 -18.58
N ALA A 108 -12.94 3.38 -18.25
CA ALA A 108 -11.52 3.04 -18.12
C ALA A 108 -11.15 2.54 -16.71
N ALA A 109 -12.07 2.58 -15.74
CA ALA A 109 -11.81 2.09 -14.40
C ALA A 109 -11.91 0.57 -14.32
N GLY A 110 -10.85 -0.07 -13.85
CA GLY A 110 -10.81 -1.52 -13.61
C GLY A 110 -9.39 -1.99 -13.32
N LEU A 111 -9.27 -3.25 -12.93
CA LEU A 111 -7.98 -3.94 -12.94
C LEU A 111 -7.57 -4.26 -14.38
N PRO A 112 -6.26 -4.36 -14.68
CA PRO A 112 -5.81 -4.86 -15.99
C PRO A 112 -6.35 -6.27 -16.25
N ASP A 113 -6.58 -6.58 -17.51
CA ASP A 113 -6.98 -7.93 -17.91
C ASP A 113 -5.86 -8.93 -17.56
N ALA A 114 -6.24 -10.17 -17.25
CA ALA A 114 -5.30 -11.18 -16.81
C ALA A 114 -4.19 -11.48 -17.85
N GLU A 115 -4.49 -11.24 -19.14
CA GLU A 115 -3.53 -11.39 -20.24
C GLU A 115 -2.50 -10.25 -20.33
N ASP A 116 -2.78 -9.10 -19.73
CA ASP A 116 -1.86 -7.96 -19.65
C ASP A 116 -0.90 -8.04 -18.45
N LEU A 117 -1.14 -8.99 -17.53
CA LEU A 117 -0.29 -9.17 -16.36
C LEU A 117 1.05 -9.80 -16.75
N ALA A 118 2.13 -9.15 -16.35
CA ALA A 118 3.47 -9.75 -16.44
C ALA A 118 3.53 -10.99 -15.53
N THR A 119 3.75 -12.15 -16.12
CA THR A 119 3.97 -13.40 -15.38
C THR A 119 5.45 -13.62 -15.06
N PRO A 120 5.79 -14.41 -14.03
CA PRO A 120 7.19 -14.60 -13.62
C PRO A 120 8.10 -15.19 -14.72
N ASP A 121 7.52 -15.89 -15.69
CA ASP A 121 8.22 -16.49 -16.83
C ASP A 121 8.56 -15.51 -17.96
N VAL A 122 7.90 -14.34 -18.02
CA VAL A 122 8.20 -13.27 -18.99
C VAL A 122 9.09 -12.16 -18.41
N ALA A 123 9.24 -12.09 -17.08
CA ALA A 123 10.12 -11.16 -16.39
C ALA A 123 11.49 -11.82 -16.10
N GLY A 124 12.38 -11.81 -17.09
CA GLY A 124 13.77 -12.28 -16.96
C GLY A 124 14.63 -11.49 -15.97
#